data_AF-A0A2X2VSR7-F1
#
_entry.id   AF-A0A2X2VSR7-F1
#
_cell.length_a   1.000
_cell.length_b   1.000
_cell.length_c   1.000
_cell.angle_alpha   90.00
_cell.angle_beta   90.00
_cell.angle_gamma   90.00
#
_symmetry.space_group_name_H-M   'P 1'
#
loop_
_entity.id
_entity.type
_entity.pdbx_description
1 polymer ?
#
loop_
_entity_poly.entity_id
_entity_poly.type
_entity_poly.pdbx_seq_one_letter_code
_entity_poly.pdbx_strand_id
1 'polypeptide(L)'
;MGNHKEASSGCYTAMALLPISEAGARLAHREHQRLRRDAEILARWNGEAIPVIPLKASTLNDDDWDELAGFAFAHRPLLTSLGSLSRLLERCELALPALRGRLEEKCSDANLCIRLGLPGRKALLVAQRREVAHALTALDDERAQRLRERVLQWQFFH
;
A
#
# COMPACT_ATOMS: atom_id res chain seq x y z
N MET A 1 -4.51 -11.74 1.11
CA MET A 1 -5.58 -11.61 2.12
C MET A 1 -6.30 -10.30 1.91
N GLY A 2 -7.63 -10.30 1.98
CA GLY A 2 -8.45 -9.09 1.93
C GLY A 2 -8.39 -8.30 3.23
N ASN A 3 -8.87 -7.06 3.17
CA ASN A 3 -8.95 -6.14 4.30
C ASN A 3 -10.39 -5.78 4.69
N HIS A 4 -11.37 -6.49 4.11
CA HIS A 4 -12.79 -6.35 4.41
C HIS A 4 -13.35 -7.74 4.70
N LYS A 5 -14.21 -7.81 5.71
CA LYS A 5 -14.94 -9.03 6.05
C LYS A 5 -16.11 -9.19 5.08
N GLU A 6 -16.32 -10.42 4.61
CA GLU A 6 -17.51 -10.80 3.87
C GLU A 6 -18.73 -10.70 4.78
N ALA A 7 -19.82 -10.10 4.28
CA ALA A 7 -21.01 -9.81 5.09
C ALA A 7 -21.72 -11.07 5.61
N SER A 8 -21.64 -12.18 4.87
CA SER A 8 -22.28 -13.45 5.23
C SER A 8 -21.47 -14.27 6.23
N SER A 9 -20.16 -14.43 5.99
CA SER A 9 -19.29 -15.32 6.76
C SER A 9 -18.57 -14.62 7.91
N GLY A 10 -18.40 -13.30 7.84
CA GLY A 10 -17.54 -12.55 8.75
C GLY A 10 -16.05 -12.81 8.55
N CYS A 11 -15.66 -13.58 7.52
CA CYS A 11 -14.28 -13.94 7.21
C CYS A 11 -13.64 -12.94 6.23
N TYR A 12 -12.31 -12.85 6.24
CA TYR A 12 -11.56 -12.17 5.20
C TYR A 12 -11.35 -13.09 3.99
N THR A 13 -11.54 -12.55 2.78
CA THR A 13 -11.26 -13.30 1.55
C THR A 13 -9.76 -13.58 1.40
N ALA A 14 -9.42 -14.82 1.08
CA ALA A 14 -8.05 -15.27 0.79
C ALA A 14 -7.92 -15.73 -0.66
N MET A 15 -6.71 -15.63 -1.23
CA MET A 15 -6.39 -16.20 -2.54
C MET A 15 -5.12 -17.04 -2.40
N ALA A 16 -5.13 -18.21 -3.04
CA ALA A 16 -4.00 -19.11 -3.15
C ALA A 16 -3.81 -19.53 -4.61
N LEU A 17 -2.56 -19.81 -5.00
CA LEU A 17 -2.21 -20.20 -6.35
C LEU A 17 -1.59 -21.60 -6.35
N LEU A 18 -2.06 -22.47 -7.26
CA LEU A 18 -1.41 -23.72 -7.60
C LEU A 18 -0.65 -23.54 -8.92
N PRO A 19 0.69 -23.39 -8.90
CA PRO A 19 1.44 -23.15 -10.13
C PRO A 19 1.54 -24.41 -10.99
N ILE A 20 1.23 -24.28 -12.28
CA ILE A 20 1.33 -25.35 -13.30
C ILE A 20 2.42 -25.10 -14.35
N SER A 21 3.18 -24.02 -14.17
CA SER A 21 4.28 -23.62 -15.05
C SER A 21 5.36 -22.92 -14.23
N GLU A 22 6.56 -22.80 -14.78
CA GLU A 22 7.64 -22.06 -14.11
C GLU A 22 7.30 -20.59 -13.88
N ALA A 23 6.63 -19.95 -14.85
CA ALA A 23 6.18 -18.57 -14.69
C ALA A 23 5.17 -18.44 -13.54
N GLY A 24 4.24 -19.40 -13.43
CA GLY A 24 3.31 -19.49 -12.31
C GLY A 24 4.03 -19.71 -10.98
N ALA A 25 5.06 -20.57 -10.94
CA ALA A 25 5.84 -20.84 -9.74
C ALA A 25 6.59 -19.59 -9.26
N ARG A 26 7.20 -18.83 -10.19
CA ARG A 26 7.85 -17.54 -9.88
C ARG A 26 6.86 -16.52 -9.32
N LEU A 27 5.68 -16.41 -9.93
CA LEU A 27 4.62 -15.52 -9.45
C LEU A 27 4.16 -15.90 -8.04
N ALA A 28 3.79 -17.18 -7.83
CA ALA A 28 3.33 -17.68 -6.53
C ALA A 28 4.39 -17.47 -5.43
N HIS A 29 5.67 -17.71 -5.75
CA HIS A 29 6.76 -17.46 -4.82
C HIS A 29 6.89 -15.97 -4.49
N ARG A 30 6.93 -15.08 -5.49
CA ARG A 30 7.06 -13.63 -5.28
C ARG A 30 5.91 -13.08 -4.44
N GLU A 31 4.66 -13.42 -4.78
CA GLU A 31 3.50 -12.95 -4.02
C GLU A 31 3.42 -13.54 -2.61
N HIS A 32 3.88 -14.78 -2.41
CA HIS A 32 4.00 -15.35 -1.07
C HIS A 32 5.05 -14.59 -0.23
N GLN A 33 6.22 -14.27 -0.80
CA GLN A 33 7.22 -13.45 -0.10
C GLN A 33 6.68 -12.05 0.22
N ARG A 34 5.93 -11.44 -0.70
CA ARG A 34 5.28 -10.15 -0.47
C ARG A 34 4.27 -10.23 0.68
N LEU A 35 3.41 -11.25 0.71
CA LEU A 35 2.50 -11.50 1.83
C LEU A 35 3.24 -11.66 3.16
N ARG A 36 4.39 -12.36 3.17
CA ARG A 36 5.20 -12.54 4.39
C ARG A 36 5.80 -11.23 4.90
N ARG A 37 6.20 -10.32 4.02
CA ARG A 37 6.66 -8.96 4.40
C ARG A 37 5.54 -8.11 4.97
N ASP A 38 4.33 -8.29 4.47
CA ASP A 38 3.15 -7.52 4.89
C ASP A 38 2.40 -8.14 6.07
N ALA A 39 2.76 -9.36 6.48
CA ALA A 39 1.99 -10.18 7.41
C ALA A 39 1.70 -9.47 8.75
N GLU A 40 2.71 -8.87 9.40
CA GLU A 40 2.53 -8.17 10.68
C GLU A 40 1.70 -6.89 10.54
N ILE A 41 1.82 -6.20 9.41
CA ILE A 41 1.06 -4.98 9.11
C ILE A 41 -0.41 -5.34 8.89
N LEU A 42 -0.67 -6.35 8.05
CA LEU A 42 -2.00 -6.87 7.77
C LEU A 42 -2.66 -7.43 9.04
N ALA A 43 -1.91 -8.13 9.88
CA ALA A 43 -2.45 -8.68 11.12
C ALA A 43 -2.89 -7.59 12.09
N ARG A 44 -2.08 -6.54 12.27
CA ARG A 44 -2.43 -5.37 13.10
C ARG A 44 -3.61 -4.56 12.55
N TRP A 45 -3.77 -4.55 11.23
CA TRP A 45 -4.88 -3.86 10.57
C TRP A 45 -6.19 -4.65 10.68
N ASN A 46 -6.16 -5.94 10.35
CA ASN A 46 -7.32 -6.82 10.33
C ASN A 46 -7.73 -7.33 11.73
N GLY A 47 -6.83 -7.24 12.71
CA GLY A 47 -7.03 -7.80 14.05
C GLY A 47 -6.97 -9.34 14.07
N GLU A 48 -6.30 -9.94 13.10
CA GLU A 48 -6.25 -11.40 12.91
C GLU A 48 -4.88 -11.83 12.38
N ALA A 49 -4.30 -12.89 12.94
CA ALA A 49 -2.99 -13.38 12.52
C ALA A 49 -3.04 -13.94 11.09
N ILE A 50 -2.04 -13.59 10.28
CA ILE A 50 -1.88 -14.16 8.94
C ILE A 50 -1.09 -15.47 9.07
N PRO A 51 -1.55 -16.61 8.51
CA PRO A 51 -0.94 -17.92 8.69
C PRO A 51 0.31 -18.12 7.81
N VAL A 52 1.29 -17.21 7.93
CA VAL A 52 2.59 -17.27 7.28
C VAL A 52 3.67 -16.85 8.27
N ILE A 53 4.91 -17.30 8.07
CA ILE A 53 6.05 -16.83 8.87
C ILE A 53 6.43 -15.43 8.39
N PRO A 54 6.26 -14.36 9.20
CA PRO A 54 6.56 -13.00 8.77
C PRO A 54 8.04 -12.79 8.46
N LEU A 55 8.32 -11.88 7.54
CA LEU A 55 9.67 -11.37 7.29
C LEU A 55 9.82 -10.01 7.98
N LYS A 56 10.82 -9.87 8.85
CA LYS A 56 11.11 -8.62 9.59
C LYS A 56 11.79 -7.53 8.75
N ALA A 57 11.68 -7.58 7.43
CA ALA A 57 12.34 -6.63 6.54
C ALA A 57 11.51 -5.34 6.43
N SER A 58 11.93 -4.29 7.13
CA SER A 58 11.34 -2.94 7.05
C SER A 58 11.92 -2.08 5.92
N THR A 59 12.91 -2.61 5.19
CA THR A 59 13.56 -1.87 4.10
C THR A 59 12.66 -1.79 2.87
N LEU A 60 12.47 -0.59 2.31
CA LEU A 60 11.81 -0.43 1.01
C LEU A 60 12.62 -1.16 -0.07
N ASN A 61 11.99 -2.10 -0.77
CA ASN A 61 12.57 -2.79 -1.92
C ASN A 61 11.96 -2.28 -3.24
N ASP A 62 12.41 -2.82 -4.37
CA ASP A 62 11.94 -2.36 -5.68
C ASP A 62 10.43 -2.56 -5.89
N ASP A 63 9.87 -3.66 -5.37
CA ASP A 63 8.43 -3.92 -5.41
C ASP A 63 7.64 -2.90 -4.60
N ASP A 64 8.16 -2.46 -3.45
CA ASP A 64 7.56 -1.41 -2.62
C ASP A 64 7.55 -0.08 -3.39
N TRP A 65 8.66 0.27 -4.05
CA TRP A 65 8.72 1.49 -4.88
C TRP A 65 7.72 1.48 -6.03
N ASP A 66 7.59 0.35 -6.74
CA ASP A 66 6.62 0.18 -7.81
C ASP A 66 5.18 0.31 -7.30
N GLU A 67 4.89 -0.27 -6.15
CA GLU A 67 3.58 -0.17 -5.52
C GLU A 67 3.25 1.25 -5.06
N LEU A 68 4.20 1.90 -4.38
CA LEU A 68 4.06 3.28 -3.90
C LEU A 68 3.85 4.24 -5.07
N ALA A 69 4.57 4.05 -6.19
CA ALA A 69 4.35 4.82 -7.41
C ALA A 69 2.95 4.58 -8.00
N GLY A 70 2.48 3.32 -8.02
CA GLY A 70 1.11 2.99 -8.43
C GLY A 70 0.04 3.60 -7.53
N PHE A 71 0.34 3.84 -6.25
CA PHE A 71 -0.52 4.61 -5.35
C PHE A 71 -0.37 6.12 -5.59
N ALA A 72 0.83 6.67 -5.68
CA ALA A 72 1.05 8.10 -5.83
C ALA A 72 0.51 8.66 -7.16
N PHE A 73 0.73 7.94 -8.26
CA PHE A 73 0.56 8.45 -9.63
C PHE A 73 -0.54 7.75 -10.43
N ALA A 74 -1.17 6.71 -9.89
CA ALA A 74 -2.29 6.01 -10.51
C ALA A 74 -3.43 5.78 -9.51
N HIS A 75 -4.15 4.67 -9.64
CA HIS A 75 -5.40 4.40 -8.93
C HIS A 75 -5.32 3.22 -7.96
N ARG A 76 -4.11 2.73 -7.61
CA ARG A 76 -3.99 1.64 -6.64
C ARG A 76 -4.69 2.02 -5.32
N PRO A 77 -5.53 1.15 -4.72
CA PRO A 77 -6.21 1.45 -3.47
C PRO A 77 -5.25 1.57 -2.28
N LEU A 78 -5.65 2.35 -1.27
CA LEU A 78 -4.87 2.55 -0.04
C LEU A 78 -4.56 1.22 0.66
N LEU A 79 -5.58 0.40 0.91
CA LEU A 79 -5.42 -0.85 1.66
C LEU A 79 -4.70 -1.95 0.87
N THR A 80 -4.67 -1.84 -0.47
CA THR A 80 -3.84 -2.73 -1.29
C THR A 80 -2.35 -2.41 -1.10
N SER A 81 -2.04 -1.14 -0.85
CA SER A 81 -0.68 -0.61 -0.66
C SER A 81 -0.29 -0.51 0.81
N LEU A 82 -1.05 -1.13 1.72
CA LEU A 82 -0.87 -0.94 3.16
C LEU A 82 0.55 -1.30 3.62
N GLY A 83 1.10 -2.42 3.14
CA GLY A 83 2.43 -2.89 3.50
C GLY A 83 3.54 -1.91 3.14
N SER A 84 3.58 -1.49 1.87
CA SER A 84 4.56 -0.54 1.35
C SER A 84 4.37 0.87 1.92
N LEU A 85 3.14 1.32 2.13
CA LEU A 85 2.85 2.60 2.80
C LEU A 85 3.34 2.61 4.25
N SER A 86 3.13 1.54 5.02
CA SER A 86 3.66 1.46 6.38
C SER A 86 5.19 1.50 6.39
N ARG A 87 5.86 0.75 5.50
CA ARG A 87 7.33 0.81 5.38
C ARG A 87 7.83 2.19 4.93
N LEU A 88 7.08 2.89 4.08
CA LEU A 88 7.39 4.28 3.71
C LEU A 88 7.33 5.21 4.92
N LEU A 89 6.28 5.10 5.74
CA LEU A 89 6.11 5.91 6.95
C LEU A 89 7.19 5.63 8.01
N GLU A 90 7.73 4.41 8.07
CA GLU A 90 8.87 4.08 8.94
C GLU A 90 10.19 4.73 8.49
N ARG A 91 10.32 5.08 7.21
CA ARG A 91 11.56 5.65 6.63
C ARG A 91 11.48 7.14 6.33
N CYS A 92 10.29 7.70 6.23
CA CYS A 92 10.09 9.09 5.83
C CYS A 92 9.87 9.97 7.07
N GLU A 93 10.72 10.97 7.25
CA GLU A 93 10.64 11.93 8.36
C GLU A 93 9.61 13.04 8.12
N LEU A 94 9.03 13.12 6.92
CA LEU A 94 7.97 14.08 6.62
C LEU A 94 6.73 13.81 7.48
N ALA A 95 6.00 14.88 7.79
CA ALA A 95 4.82 14.81 8.65
C ALA A 95 3.70 13.91 8.08
N LEU A 96 3.44 13.98 6.77
CA LEU A 96 2.45 13.16 6.05
C LEU A 96 1.12 12.97 6.82
N PRO A 97 0.45 14.07 7.24
CA PRO A 97 -0.64 14.00 8.21
C PRO A 97 -1.89 13.24 7.73
N ALA A 98 -2.14 13.16 6.42
CA ALA A 98 -3.26 12.38 5.87
C ALA A 98 -2.97 10.87 5.88
N LEU A 99 -1.71 10.46 5.63
CA LEU A 99 -1.27 9.07 5.70
C LEU A 99 -1.11 8.60 7.14
N ARG A 100 -0.31 9.30 7.97
CA ARG A 100 -0.08 8.94 9.38
C ARG A 100 -1.39 8.93 10.17
N GLY A 101 -2.21 9.95 9.95
CA GLY A 101 -3.54 10.03 10.55
C GLY A 101 -4.42 8.82 10.23
N ARG A 102 -4.32 8.27 9.01
CA ARG A 102 -5.12 7.11 8.61
C ARG A 102 -4.51 5.78 9.03
N LEU A 103 -3.20 5.60 8.86
CA LEU A 103 -2.52 4.31 8.96
C LEU A 103 -1.96 4.05 10.36
N GLU A 104 -1.50 5.08 11.07
CA GLU A 104 -0.89 4.96 12.39
C GLU A 104 -1.89 5.31 13.50
N GLU A 105 -2.55 6.48 13.38
CA GLU A 105 -3.53 6.95 14.36
C GLU A 105 -4.91 6.29 14.19
N LYS A 106 -5.14 5.58 13.07
CA LYS A 106 -6.43 4.95 12.73
C LYS A 106 -7.63 5.91 12.75
N CYS A 107 -7.42 7.18 12.44
CA CYS A 107 -8.51 8.17 12.38
C CYS A 107 -9.52 7.81 11.26
N SER A 108 -10.79 8.13 11.52
CA SER A 108 -11.84 8.00 10.50
C SER A 108 -11.63 9.00 9.36
N ASP A 109 -12.08 8.66 8.15
CA ASP A 109 -11.99 9.55 6.99
C ASP A 109 -12.68 10.89 7.28
N ALA A 110 -13.81 10.89 8.00
CA ALA A 110 -14.53 12.11 8.38
C ALA A 110 -13.71 13.01 9.32
N ASN A 111 -13.11 12.45 10.36
CA ASN A 111 -12.29 13.22 11.31
C ASN A 111 -11.03 13.76 10.62
N LEU A 112 -10.41 12.99 9.74
CA LEU A 112 -9.28 13.46 8.94
C LEU A 112 -9.66 14.58 7.99
N CYS A 113 -10.82 14.49 7.34
CA CYS A 113 -11.31 15.56 6.48
C CYS A 113 -11.51 16.85 7.26
N ILE A 114 -12.13 16.79 8.45
CA ILE A 114 -12.31 17.95 9.32
C ILE A 114 -10.95 18.52 9.75
N ARG A 115 -10.06 17.67 10.27
CA ARG A 115 -8.73 18.07 10.77
C ARG A 115 -7.87 18.73 9.70
N LEU A 116 -7.98 18.28 8.45
CA LEU A 116 -7.17 18.76 7.32
C LEU A 116 -7.90 19.79 6.45
N GLY A 117 -9.13 20.20 6.81
CA GLY A 117 -9.92 21.13 6.01
C GLY A 117 -10.27 20.62 4.61
N LEU A 118 -10.43 19.30 4.44
CA LEU A 118 -10.72 18.66 3.15
C LEU A 118 -12.23 18.46 2.96
N PRO A 119 -12.76 18.68 1.73
CA PRO A 119 -14.20 18.64 1.45
C PRO A 119 -14.81 17.22 1.48
N GLY A 120 -14.00 16.17 1.66
CA GLY A 120 -14.49 14.81 1.81
C GLY A 120 -13.50 13.74 1.37
N ARG A 121 -13.96 12.48 1.37
CA ARG A 121 -13.14 11.28 1.17
C ARG A 121 -12.32 11.27 -0.12
N LYS A 122 -12.87 11.78 -1.23
CA LYS A 122 -12.15 11.88 -2.51
C LYS A 122 -10.94 12.83 -2.39
N ALA A 123 -11.13 13.98 -1.75
CA ALA A 123 -10.05 14.94 -1.53
C ALA A 123 -9.01 14.40 -0.53
N LEU A 124 -9.45 13.65 0.50
CA LEU A 124 -8.54 12.93 1.39
C LEU A 124 -7.66 11.92 0.64
N LEU A 125 -8.23 11.12 -0.25
CA LEU A 125 -7.46 10.19 -1.06
C LEU A 125 -6.45 10.92 -1.96
N VAL A 126 -6.84 12.04 -2.58
CA VAL A 126 -5.92 12.87 -3.36
C VAL A 126 -4.79 13.43 -2.49
N ALA A 127 -5.09 13.90 -1.28
CA ALA A 127 -4.08 14.37 -0.33
C ALA A 127 -3.09 13.26 0.05
N GLN A 128 -3.60 12.05 0.37
CA GLN A 128 -2.76 10.89 0.67
C GLN A 128 -1.84 10.53 -0.51
N ARG A 129 -2.35 10.53 -1.76
CA ARG A 129 -1.51 10.27 -2.95
C ARG A 129 -0.44 11.34 -3.14
N ARG A 130 -0.77 12.62 -2.91
CA ARG A 130 0.19 13.73 -2.95
C ARG A 130 1.27 13.61 -1.88
N GLU A 131 0.90 13.19 -0.67
CA GLU A 131 1.85 12.92 0.41
C GLU A 131 2.83 11.80 0.04
N VAL A 132 2.35 10.70 -0.55
CA VAL A 132 3.23 9.63 -1.03
C VAL A 132 4.14 10.13 -2.14
N ALA A 133 3.62 10.88 -3.12
CA ALA A 133 4.45 11.46 -4.18
C ALA A 133 5.57 12.33 -3.62
N HIS A 134 5.25 13.20 -2.66
CA HIS A 134 6.24 14.05 -1.99
C HIS A 134 7.27 13.23 -1.20
N ALA A 135 6.83 12.19 -0.49
CA ALA A 135 7.72 11.29 0.24
C ALA A 135 8.67 10.52 -0.70
N LEU A 136 8.19 10.04 -1.86
CA LEU A 136 9.03 9.38 -2.85
C LEU A 136 10.11 10.32 -3.39
N THR A 137 9.72 11.55 -3.77
CA THR A 137 10.66 12.57 -4.24
C THR A 137 11.69 12.95 -3.17
N ALA A 138 11.27 13.06 -1.90
CA ALA A 138 12.18 13.37 -0.80
C ALA A 138 13.18 12.25 -0.51
N LEU A 139 12.82 10.98 -0.76
CA LEU A 139 13.72 9.84 -0.58
C LEU A 139 14.66 9.63 -1.76
N ASP A 140 14.16 9.78 -2.99
CA ASP A 140 14.92 9.62 -4.24
C ASP A 140 14.15 10.27 -5.40
N ASP A 141 14.51 11.51 -5.75
CA ASP A 141 13.83 12.28 -6.79
C ASP A 141 13.96 11.65 -8.19
N GLU A 142 15.17 11.22 -8.57
CA GLU A 142 15.40 10.63 -9.89
C GLU A 142 14.60 9.34 -10.07
N ARG A 143 14.58 8.49 -9.04
CA ARG A 143 13.77 7.26 -9.06
C ARG A 143 12.27 7.58 -9.07
N ALA A 144 11.82 8.55 -8.28
CA ALA A 144 10.41 8.96 -8.25
C ALA A 144 9.93 9.47 -9.61
N GLN A 145 10.74 10.28 -10.30
CA GLN A 145 10.44 10.78 -11.64
C GLN A 145 10.34 9.65 -12.68
N ARG A 146 11.34 8.75 -12.73
CA ARG A 146 11.31 7.59 -13.64
C ARG A 146 10.07 6.72 -13.43
N LEU A 147 9.72 6.45 -12.17
CA LEU A 147 8.53 5.66 -11.84
C LEU A 147 7.23 6.38 -12.22
N ARG A 148 7.15 7.69 -11.98
CA ARG A 148 6.00 8.51 -12.38
C ARG A 148 5.79 8.45 -13.89
N GLU A 149 6.83 8.67 -14.68
CA GLU A 149 6.75 8.61 -16.15
C GLU A 149 6.29 7.24 -16.63
N ARG A 150 6.88 6.16 -16.09
CA ARG A 150 6.52 4.78 -16.43
C ARG A 150 5.06 4.47 -16.12
N VAL A 151 4.56 4.90 -14.95
CA VAL A 151 3.16 4.69 -14.54
C VAL A 151 2.19 5.48 -15.41
N LEU A 152 2.53 6.70 -15.80
CA LEU A 152 1.69 7.53 -16.68
C LEU A 152 1.58 6.96 -18.09
N GLN A 153 2.64 6.33 -18.61
CA GLN A 153 2.59 5.65 -19.92
C GLN A 153 1.55 4.52 -19.94
N TRP A 154 1.36 3.82 -18.82
CA TRP A 154 0.35 2.75 -18.71
C TRP A 154 -1.08 3.26 -18.57
N GLN A 155 -1.34 4.57 -18.53
CA GLN A 155 -2.72 5.07 -18.58
C GLN A 155 -3.34 4.97 -19.98
N PHE A 156 -2.50 4.82 -21.00
CA PHE A 156 -2.91 4.67 -22.39
C PHE A 156 -2.78 3.20 -22.80
N PHE A 157 -3.82 2.42 -22.51
CA PHE A 157 -3.95 1.08 -23.08
C PHE A 157 -4.64 1.19 -24.45
N HIS A 158 -3.92 0.79 -25.50
CA HIS A 158 -4.49 0.57 -26.84
C HIS A 158 -5.06 -0.84 -26.97
#